data_AF-A0A2N5GDA4-F1
#
_entry.id   AF-A0A2N5GDA4-F1
#
_cell.length_a   1.000
_cell.length_b   1.000
_cell.length_c   1.000
_cell.angle_alpha   90.00
_cell.angle_beta   90.00
_cell.angle_gamma   90.00
#
_symmetry.space_group_name_H-M   'P 1'
#
loop_
_entity.id
_entity.type
_entity.pdbx_description
1 polymer ?
#
loop_
_entity_poly.entity_id
_entity_poly.type
_entity_poly.pdbx_seq_one_letter_code
_entity_poly.pdbx_strand_id
1 'polypeptide(L)'
;MKKLEVFDPAMCCPTGVCGPSVDPELTRIASALFLIEGKGFTVKRYNLASEPDAFIDNAKDVLKFLLIGGSLIKVFMLLIQPIQF
;
A
#
# COMPACT_ATOMS: atom_id res chain seq x y z
N MET A 1 17.98 3.22 -5.19
CA MET A 1 16.59 3.46 -5.67
C MET A 1 15.67 3.51 -4.47
N LYS A 2 14.65 4.36 -4.47
CA LYS A 2 13.69 4.47 -3.35
C LYS A 2 12.55 3.46 -3.58
N LYS A 3 12.25 2.64 -2.57
CA LYS A 3 11.21 1.61 -2.61
C LYS A 3 10.00 2.05 -1.81
N LEU A 4 8.81 1.82 -2.34
CA LEU A 4 7.52 2.07 -1.68
C LEU A 4 6.76 0.76 -1.61
N GLU A 5 6.30 0.38 -0.42
CA GLU A 5 5.52 -0.83 -0.20
C GLU A 5 4.15 -0.46 0.35
N VAL A 6 3.10 -0.96 -0.30
CA VAL A 6 1.71 -0.68 0.04
C VAL A 6 1.07 -1.98 0.46
N PHE A 7 0.44 -2.00 1.62
CA PHE A 7 -0.22 -3.17 2.17
C PHE A 7 -1.72 -2.92 2.16
N ASP A 8 -2.38 -3.42 1.13
CA ASP A 8 -3.81 -3.25 0.93
C ASP A 8 -4.62 -4.22 1.78
N PRO A 9 -5.85 -3.85 2.20
CA PRO A 9 -6.75 -4.77 2.86
C PRO A 9 -7.07 -6.00 2.00
N ALA A 10 -7.73 -6.98 2.60
CA ALA A 10 -8.26 -8.10 1.85
C ALA A 10 -9.29 -7.60 0.82
N MET A 11 -8.90 -7.59 -0.46
CA MET A 11 -9.73 -7.14 -1.57
C MET A 11 -9.83 -8.24 -2.64
N CYS A 12 -10.90 -8.21 -3.44
CA CYS A 12 -11.10 -9.13 -4.55
C CYS A 12 -10.07 -8.98 -5.69
N CYS A 13 -9.45 -7.80 -5.83
CA CYS A 13 -8.40 -7.53 -6.82
C CYS A 13 -7.27 -6.69 -6.22
N PRO A 14 -6.07 -6.67 -6.84
CA PRO A 14 -4.88 -6.04 -6.25
C PRO A 14 -5.04 -4.54 -5.95
N THR A 15 -5.79 -3.80 -6.77
CA THR A 15 -5.95 -2.35 -6.60
C THR A 15 -7.25 -1.96 -5.90
N GLY A 16 -8.20 -2.89 -5.79
CA GLY A 16 -9.56 -2.61 -5.33
C GLY A 16 -10.42 -1.77 -6.30
N VAL A 17 -9.94 -1.54 -7.52
CA VAL A 17 -10.61 -0.73 -8.56
C VAL A 17 -11.42 -1.60 -9.54
N CYS A 18 -11.88 -2.77 -9.10
CA CYS A 18 -12.63 -3.72 -9.90
C CYS A 18 -14.10 -3.78 -9.45
N GLY A 19 -15.03 -3.91 -10.40
CA GLY A 19 -16.45 -4.08 -10.13
C GLY A 19 -17.31 -2.84 -10.40
N PRO A 20 -18.64 -2.94 -10.21
CA PRO A 20 -19.60 -1.90 -10.61
C PRO A 20 -19.64 -0.69 -9.67
N SER A 21 -19.11 -0.82 -8.44
CA SER A 21 -19.06 0.25 -7.44
C SER A 21 -17.64 0.37 -6.92
N VAL A 22 -16.81 1.07 -7.68
CA VAL A 22 -15.43 1.36 -7.33
C VAL A 22 -15.38 2.49 -6.31
N ASP A 23 -14.56 2.33 -5.26
CA ASP A 23 -14.27 3.40 -4.32
C ASP A 23 -13.40 4.49 -4.99
N PRO A 24 -13.86 5.75 -5.03
CA PRO A 24 -13.08 6.86 -5.59
C PRO A 24 -11.69 7.04 -4.93
N GLU A 25 -11.56 6.74 -3.64
CA GLU A 25 -10.28 6.87 -2.94
C GLU A 25 -9.27 5.81 -3.37
N LEU A 26 -9.72 4.57 -3.63
CA LEU A 26 -8.86 3.52 -4.19
C LEU A 26 -8.37 3.90 -5.60
N THR A 27 -9.22 4.55 -6.39
CA THR A 27 -8.87 5.07 -7.72
C THR A 27 -7.83 6.18 -7.63
N ARG A 28 -8.00 7.11 -6.69
CA ARG A 28 -7.05 8.20 -6.42
C ARG A 28 -5.67 7.65 -6.02
N ILE A 29 -5.64 6.66 -5.13
CA ILE A 29 -4.40 6.02 -4.67
C ILE A 29 -3.72 5.28 -5.81
N ALA A 30 -4.46 4.49 -6.60
CA ALA A 30 -3.90 3.80 -7.76
C ALA A 30 -3.23 4.77 -8.74
N SER A 31 -3.87 5.92 -8.99
CA SER A 31 -3.32 6.98 -9.85
C SER A 31 -2.07 7.62 -9.25
N ALA A 32 -2.07 7.89 -7.94
CA ALA A 32 -0.92 8.47 -7.25
C ALA A 32 0.30 7.52 -7.27
N LEU A 33 0.08 6.22 -7.03
CA LEU A 33 1.15 5.22 -7.08
C LEU A 33 1.76 5.11 -8.48
N PHE A 34 0.93 5.13 -9.53
CA PHE A 34 1.41 5.15 -10.92
C PHE A 34 2.29 6.36 -11.23
N LEU A 35 1.91 7.56 -10.75
CA LEU A 35 2.72 8.76 -10.91
C LEU A 35 4.05 8.69 -10.14
N ILE A 36 4.08 7.99 -9.00
CA ILE A 36 5.28 7.79 -8.20
C ILE A 36 6.25 6.80 -8.87
N GLU A 37 5.73 5.71 -9.45
CA GLU A 37 6.53 4.79 -10.29
C GLU A 37 7.22 5.53 -11.45
N GLY A 38 6.47 6.39 -12.14
CA GLY A 38 7.02 7.23 -13.22
C GLY A 38 8.12 8.20 -12.79
N LYS A 39 8.28 8.46 -11.49
CA LYS A 39 9.36 9.29 -10.91
C LYS A 39 10.60 8.48 -10.49
N GLY A 40 10.67 7.19 -10.82
CA GLY A 40 11.82 6.33 -10.53
C GLY A 40 11.79 5.67 -9.15
N PHE A 41 10.61 5.61 -8.52
CA PHE A 41 10.38 4.79 -7.33
C PHE A 41 9.94 3.39 -7.74
N THR A 42 10.39 2.37 -6.99
CA THR A 42 9.86 1.01 -7.13
C THR A 42 8.68 0.86 -6.19
N VAL A 43 7.46 0.78 -6.72
CA VAL A 43 6.25 0.54 -5.94
C VAL A 43 5.93 -0.96 -5.94
N LYS A 44 5.67 -1.52 -4.77
CA LYS A 44 5.10 -2.86 -4.60
C LYS A 44 3.84 -2.77 -3.78
N ARG A 45 2.79 -3.47 -4.21
CA ARG A 45 1.53 -3.58 -3.49
C ARG A 45 1.34 -5.03 -3.07
N TYR A 46 0.91 -5.25 -1.84
CA TYR A 46 0.60 -6.55 -1.27
C TYR A 46 -0.85 -6.55 -0.84
N ASN A 47 -1.65 -7.50 -1.34
CA ASN A 47 -3.04 -7.66 -0.92
C ASN A 47 -3.14 -8.76 0.13
N LEU A 48 -3.72 -8.46 1.30
CA LEU A 48 -3.85 -9.41 2.40
C LEU A 48 -4.56 -10.73 2.02
N ALA A 49 -5.49 -10.69 1.07
CA ALA A 49 -6.23 -11.87 0.62
C ALA A 49 -5.37 -12.83 -0.22
N SER A 50 -4.37 -12.32 -0.95
CA SER A 50 -3.53 -13.12 -1.85
C SER A 50 -2.11 -13.32 -1.35
N GLU A 51 -1.58 -12.40 -0.54
CA GLU A 51 -0.20 -12.34 -0.09
C GLU A 51 -0.09 -12.17 1.43
N PRO A 52 -0.74 -13.04 2.24
CA PRO A 52 -0.72 -12.92 3.70
C PRO A 52 0.69 -13.02 4.29
N ASP A 53 1.59 -13.77 3.65
CA ASP A 53 2.97 -13.94 4.10
C ASP A 53 3.73 -12.61 4.17
N ALA A 54 3.49 -11.68 3.23
CA ALA A 54 4.12 -10.36 3.22
C ALA A 54 3.73 -9.52 4.46
N PHE A 55 2.52 -9.75 5.00
CA PHE A 55 2.03 -9.09 6.21
C PHE A 55 2.65 -9.70 7.48
N ILE A 56 2.98 -11.00 7.44
CA ILE A 56 3.68 -11.70 8.53
C ILE A 56 5.14 -11.26 8.58
N ASP A 57 5.82 -11.22 7.44
CA ASP A 57 7.23 -10.83 7.34
C ASP A 57 7.46 -9.38 7.79
N ASN A 58 6.45 -8.51 7.61
CA ASN A 58 6.45 -7.12 8.04
C ASN A 58 5.54 -6.88 9.26
N ALA A 59 5.22 -7.93 10.02
CA ALA A 59 4.20 -7.90 11.07
C ALA A 59 4.44 -6.81 12.12
N LYS A 60 5.69 -6.47 12.46
CA LYS A 60 5.95 -5.42 13.46
C LYS A 60 5.42 -4.04 13.05
N ASP A 61 5.60 -3.66 11.80
CA ASP A 61 5.19 -2.34 11.30
C ASP A 61 3.71 -2.34 10.90
N VAL A 62 3.23 -3.43 10.31
CA VAL A 62 1.83 -3.61 9.89
C VAL A 62 0.89 -3.79 11.09
N LEU A 63 1.23 -4.66 12.05
CA LEU A 63 0.43 -4.92 13.25
C LEU A 63 0.37 -3.70 14.17
N LYS A 64 1.48 -2.97 14.33
CA LYS A 64 1.50 -1.72 15.10
C LYS A 64 0.47 -0.74 14.55
N PHE A 65 0.32 -0.67 13.22
CA PHE A 65 -0.64 0.24 12.59
C PHE A 65 -2.10 -0.23 12.73
N LEU A 66 -2.33 -1.54 12.58
CA LEU A 66 -3.65 -2.15 12.76
C LEU A 66 -4.19 -1.96 14.19
N LEU A 67 -3.31 -2.06 15.19
CA LEU A 67 -3.65 -1.90 16.60
C LEU A 67 -4.00 -0.44 16.99
N ILE A 68 -3.63 0.55 16.16
CA ILE A 68 -3.96 1.98 16.39
C ILE A 68 -5.31 2.34 15.73
N GLY A 69 -6.04 1.36 15.15
CA GLY A 69 -7.36 1.58 14.55
C GLY A 69 -7.34 2.25 13.17
N GLY A 70 -6.19 2.20 12.47
CA GLY A 70 -6.07 2.72 11.12
C GLY A 70 -6.69 1.77 10.07
N SER A 71 -7.42 2.31 9.09
CA SER A 71 -7.78 1.55 7.88
C SER A 71 -6.52 1.21 7.07
N LEU A 72 -6.43 -0.04 6.58
CA LEU A 72 -5.25 -0.58 5.85
C LEU A 72 -4.96 0.14 4.51
N ILE A 73 -5.85 1.02 4.05
CA ILE A 73 -5.60 1.91 2.92
C ILE A 73 -4.74 3.09 3.39
N LYS A 74 -3.47 2.83 3.73
CA LYS A 74 -2.48 3.89 3.93
C LYS A 74 -1.18 3.50 3.25
N VAL A 75 -0.83 4.28 2.23
CA VAL A 75 0.44 4.21 1.50
C VAL A 75 1.58 4.34 2.51
N PHE A 76 2.18 3.22 2.88
CA PHE A 76 3.29 3.21 3.82
C PHE A 76 4.53 3.62 3.04
N MET A 77 4.80 4.93 2.99
CA MET A 77 6.08 5.43 2.52
C MET A 77 7.14 5.05 3.57
N LEU A 78 7.64 3.82 3.47
CA LEU A 78 8.86 3.36 4.13
C LEU A 78 10.01 4.24 3.62
N LEU A 79 10.11 5.44 4.20
CA LEU A 79 11.29 6.28 4.14
C LEU A 79 12.39 5.59 4.94
N ILE A 80 12.98 4.54 4.38
CA ILE A 80 14.29 4.05 4.84
C ILE A 80 15.40 4.91 4.22
N GLN A 81 15.20 6.23 4.09
CA GLN A 81 16.28 7.19 3.85
C GLN A 81 15.84 8.53 4.46
N PRO A 82 16.73 9.22 5.20
CA PRO A 82 16.43 10.50 5.83
C PRO A 82 16.19 11.51 4.71
N ILE A 83 14.95 11.92 4.49
CA ILE A 83 14.66 13.07 3.62
C ILE A 83 14.50 14.26 4.54
N GLN A 84 15.62 14.95 4.74
CA GLN A 84 15.66 16.35 5.12
C GLN A 84 14.75 17.13 4.15
N PHE A 85 13.83 17.92 4.71
CA PHE A 85 13.30 19.08 4.01
C PHE A 85 14.40 20.12 3.80
#